data_AF-A0A966FP48-F1
#
_entry.id   AF-A0A966FP48-F1
#
_cell.length_a   1.000
_cell.length_b   1.000
_cell.length_c   1.000
_cell.angle_alpha   90.00
_cell.angle_beta   90.00
_cell.angle_gamma   90.00
#
_symmetry.space_group_name_H-M   'P 1'
#
loop_
_entity.id
_entity.type
_entity.pdbx_description
1 polymer ?
#
loop_
_entity_poly.entity_id
_entity_poly.type
_entity_poly.pdbx_seq_one_letter_code
_entity_poly.pdbx_strand_id
1 'polypeptide(L)'
;PQHGAVLVPEDELPVLLPDEVDFTPRDTGESPLANDKEFVNTNCPIDSKPASRETDTQDGFACSSWYYLRYADPKNDTVPFDRKKIDYWLPVDLYIGGAEHAVMHLLYSRFYTKAMYDAGFIAFDEPFKKLLNQGMILGADHQKMSKSKGNTVNPDEVIKTYGADTLRTYILFIGPLESDAVWSIDGINGSFRFVKRIWNLFTDVSKLPVGRLMEEEREVEVIMDKYIQRITNQL
;
A
#
# COMPACT_ATOMS: atom_id res chain seq x y z
N PRO A 1 21.85 -36.02 -3.74
CA PRO A 1 22.99 -35.20 -4.21
C PRO A 1 24.16 -35.23 -3.21
N GLN A 2 25.41 -35.21 -3.68
CA GLN A 2 26.61 -35.35 -2.84
C GLN A 2 26.79 -34.19 -1.82
N HIS A 3 26.31 -32.99 -2.14
CA HIS A 3 26.49 -31.77 -1.35
C HIS A 3 25.22 -31.27 -0.63
N GLY A 4 24.08 -31.98 -0.73
CA GLY A 4 22.82 -31.52 -0.13
C GLY A 4 22.28 -30.23 -0.75
N ALA A 5 21.71 -29.35 0.08
CA ALA A 5 21.22 -28.02 -0.33
C ALA A 5 22.38 -27.03 -0.45
N VAL A 6 22.48 -26.37 -1.60
CA VAL A 6 23.57 -25.44 -1.93
C VAL A 6 22.96 -24.13 -2.45
N LEU A 7 23.53 -23.00 -2.02
CA LEU A 7 23.09 -21.68 -2.48
C LEU A 7 23.50 -21.43 -3.92
N VAL A 8 22.66 -20.69 -4.65
CA VAL A 8 23.00 -20.17 -5.98
C VAL A 8 24.03 -19.05 -5.82
N PRO A 9 25.10 -19.00 -6.64
CA PRO A 9 26.06 -17.89 -6.67
C PRO A 9 25.39 -16.53 -6.91
N GLU A 10 25.91 -15.45 -6.33
CA GLU A 10 25.31 -14.11 -6.42
C GLU A 10 25.30 -13.55 -7.85
N ASP A 11 26.30 -13.89 -8.66
CA ASP A 11 26.43 -13.52 -10.07
C ASP A 11 25.51 -14.33 -11.01
N GLU A 12 24.91 -15.41 -10.51
CA GLU A 12 23.86 -16.17 -11.21
C GLU A 12 22.45 -15.70 -10.84
N LEU A 13 22.31 -14.69 -9.96
CA LEU A 13 21.03 -14.09 -9.64
C LEU A 13 20.61 -13.06 -10.71
N PRO A 14 19.30 -12.89 -10.97
CA PRO A 14 18.18 -13.62 -10.38
C PRO A 14 17.93 -14.97 -11.06
N VAL A 15 17.46 -15.96 -10.29
CA VAL A 15 16.85 -17.18 -10.85
C VAL A 15 15.45 -16.82 -11.34
N LEU A 16 15.32 -16.59 -12.64
CA LEU A 16 14.05 -16.21 -13.26
C LEU A 16 13.07 -17.39 -13.30
N LEU A 17 11.80 -17.09 -13.07
CA LEU A 17 10.73 -18.03 -13.35
C LEU A 17 10.66 -18.28 -14.87
N PRO A 18 10.35 -19.51 -15.31
CA PRO A 18 10.08 -19.80 -16.71
C PRO A 18 8.83 -19.05 -17.19
N ASP A 19 8.82 -18.61 -18.45
CA ASP A 19 7.73 -17.83 -19.03
C ASP A 19 6.43 -18.65 -19.19
N GLU A 20 6.55 -19.96 -19.42
CA GLU A 20 5.44 -20.88 -19.65
C GLU A 20 5.46 -21.98 -18.57
N VAL A 21 4.45 -21.98 -17.69
CA VAL A 21 4.31 -22.99 -16.62
C VAL A 21 2.95 -23.69 -16.74
N ASP A 22 2.96 -25.02 -16.70
CA ASP A 22 1.73 -25.81 -16.61
C ASP A 22 1.20 -25.83 -15.17
N PHE A 23 0.17 -25.03 -14.91
CA PHE A 23 -0.51 -24.93 -13.62
C PHE A 23 -1.64 -25.96 -13.42
N THR A 24 -1.78 -26.95 -14.31
CA THR A 24 -2.82 -27.97 -14.16
C THR A 24 -2.66 -28.68 -12.81
N PRO A 25 -3.70 -28.68 -11.94
CA PRO A 25 -3.60 -29.32 -10.62
C PRO A 25 -3.25 -30.80 -10.75
N ARG A 26 -2.29 -31.26 -9.95
CA ARG A 26 -1.89 -32.67 -9.88
C ARG A 26 -2.07 -33.17 -8.46
N ASP A 27 -2.44 -34.43 -8.32
CA ASP A 27 -2.65 -35.09 -7.02
C ASP A 27 -1.34 -35.39 -6.28
N THR A 28 -0.18 -34.95 -6.80
CA THR A 28 1.14 -35.18 -6.18
C THR A 28 1.46 -34.19 -5.07
N GLY A 29 0.80 -33.03 -5.05
CA GLY A 29 1.09 -31.94 -4.10
C GLY A 29 2.39 -31.18 -4.38
N GLU A 30 3.08 -31.48 -5.48
CA GLU A 30 4.31 -30.82 -5.89
C GLU A 30 4.04 -29.46 -6.56
N SER A 31 5.03 -28.56 -6.48
CA SER A 31 5.00 -27.29 -7.21
C SER A 31 4.85 -27.50 -8.72
N PRO A 32 4.08 -26.65 -9.44
CA PRO A 32 4.03 -26.66 -10.90
C PRO A 32 5.40 -26.65 -11.58
N LEU A 33 6.37 -25.96 -10.97
CA LEU A 33 7.75 -25.84 -11.47
C LEU A 33 8.49 -27.19 -11.48
N ALA A 34 8.10 -28.15 -10.64
CA ALA A 34 8.72 -29.48 -10.60
C ALA A 34 8.58 -30.25 -11.94
N ASN A 35 7.64 -29.84 -12.79
CA ASN A 35 7.37 -30.46 -14.07
C ASN A 35 8.12 -29.81 -15.23
N ASP A 36 8.69 -28.63 -15.02
CA ASP A 36 9.53 -27.95 -15.99
C ASP A 36 10.96 -28.49 -15.89
N LYS A 37 11.28 -29.45 -16.77
CA LYS A 37 12.61 -30.06 -16.80
C LYS A 37 13.71 -29.08 -17.21
N GLU A 38 13.40 -28.02 -17.94
CA GLU A 38 14.40 -27.02 -18.32
C GLU A 38 14.74 -26.12 -17.13
N PHE A 39 13.74 -25.76 -16.32
CA PHE A 39 13.95 -25.03 -15.08
C PHE A 39 14.65 -25.89 -14.00
N VAL A 40 14.13 -27.09 -13.73
CA VAL A 40 14.56 -27.95 -12.62
C VAL A 40 15.99 -28.44 -12.80
N ASN A 41 16.36 -28.87 -14.01
CA ASN A 41 17.67 -29.46 -14.23
C ASN A 41 18.74 -28.37 -14.26
N THR A 42 19.72 -28.48 -13.37
CA THR A 42 20.85 -27.57 -13.30
C THR A 42 22.12 -28.32 -12.91
N ASN A 43 23.24 -27.62 -12.79
CA ASN A 43 24.49 -28.18 -12.31
C ASN A 43 24.79 -27.65 -10.91
N CYS A 44 25.38 -28.49 -10.06
CA CYS A 44 25.83 -28.07 -8.73
C CYS A 44 26.94 -27.02 -8.89
N PRO A 45 26.86 -25.85 -8.23
CA PRO A 45 27.88 -24.81 -8.37
C PRO A 45 29.24 -25.21 -7.74
N ILE A 46 29.30 -26.29 -6.95
CA ILE A 46 30.52 -26.77 -6.29
C ILE A 46 31.35 -27.69 -7.19
N ASP A 47 30.71 -28.63 -7.89
CA ASP A 47 31.40 -29.68 -8.65
C ASP A 47 30.88 -29.89 -10.09
N SER A 48 29.96 -29.03 -10.52
CA SER A 48 29.31 -29.03 -11.84
C SER A 48 28.59 -30.34 -12.19
N LYS A 49 28.37 -31.26 -11.24
CA LYS A 49 27.58 -32.47 -11.48
C LYS A 49 26.09 -32.14 -11.57
N PRO A 50 25.27 -32.99 -12.22
CA PRO A 50 23.83 -32.80 -12.30
C PRO A 50 23.18 -32.62 -10.92
N ALA A 51 22.35 -31.59 -10.81
CA ALA A 51 21.59 -31.21 -9.63
C ALA A 51 20.16 -30.76 -10.03
N SER A 52 19.33 -30.52 -9.04
CA SER A 52 17.96 -30.05 -9.23
C SER A 52 17.75 -28.74 -8.46
N ARG A 53 17.09 -27.77 -9.09
CA ARG A 53 16.67 -26.53 -8.42
C ARG A 53 15.60 -26.83 -7.37
N GLU A 54 15.54 -25.97 -6.35
CA GLU A 54 14.34 -25.84 -5.52
C GLU A 54 13.18 -25.41 -6.41
N THR A 55 12.02 -26.05 -6.23
CA THR A 55 10.84 -25.86 -7.07
C THR A 55 9.73 -25.13 -6.33
N ASP A 56 9.82 -25.03 -5.01
CA ASP A 56 8.96 -24.17 -4.22
C ASP A 56 9.32 -22.69 -4.44
N THR A 57 8.30 -21.83 -4.34
CA THR A 57 8.46 -20.38 -4.45
C THR A 57 8.24 -19.73 -3.09
N GLN A 58 8.82 -18.55 -2.90
CA GLN A 58 8.57 -17.77 -1.69
C GLN A 58 7.12 -17.24 -1.71
N ASP A 59 6.44 -17.35 -0.56
CA ASP A 59 5.11 -16.79 -0.38
C ASP A 59 5.10 -15.25 -0.54
N GLY A 60 3.95 -14.67 -0.90
CA GLY A 60 3.79 -13.22 -1.09
C GLY A 60 4.14 -12.37 0.14
N PHE A 61 4.09 -12.93 1.35
CA PHE A 61 4.57 -12.27 2.55
C PHE A 61 6.09 -12.05 2.57
N ALA A 62 6.88 -12.88 1.90
CA ALA A 62 8.32 -12.64 1.78
C ALA A 62 8.60 -11.31 1.07
N CYS A 63 7.85 -11.00 0.00
CA CYS A 63 7.96 -9.75 -0.73
C CYS A 63 7.43 -8.56 0.07
N SER A 64 6.24 -8.70 0.66
CA SER A 64 5.58 -7.59 1.39
C SER A 64 6.19 -7.29 2.76
N SER A 65 7.13 -8.10 3.26
CA SER A 65 7.77 -7.87 4.57
C SER A 65 8.86 -6.80 4.56
N TRP A 66 9.33 -6.36 3.38
CA TRP A 66 10.41 -5.38 3.28
C TRP A 66 10.23 -4.35 2.15
N TYR A 67 9.10 -4.38 1.43
CA TYR A 67 8.84 -3.48 0.30
C TYR A 67 8.95 -1.98 0.65
N TYR A 68 8.62 -1.59 1.88
CA TYR A 68 8.76 -0.20 2.36
C TYR A 68 10.21 0.27 2.39
N LEU A 69 11.19 -0.64 2.56
CA LEU A 69 12.62 -0.35 2.39
C LEU A 69 12.92 -0.09 0.92
N ARG A 70 12.42 -0.96 0.03
CA ARG A 70 12.68 -0.88 -1.41
C ARG A 70 12.15 0.40 -2.05
N TYR A 71 11.06 1.00 -1.52
CA TYR A 71 10.57 2.29 -2.02
C TYR A 71 11.56 3.45 -1.88
N ALA A 72 12.48 3.40 -0.92
CA ALA A 72 13.52 4.42 -0.79
C ALA A 72 14.56 4.33 -1.92
N ASP A 73 14.73 3.15 -2.53
CA ASP A 73 15.69 2.93 -3.61
C ASP A 73 15.22 1.89 -4.66
N PRO A 74 14.13 2.16 -5.40
CA PRO A 74 13.42 1.13 -6.15
C PRO A 74 14.14 0.66 -7.43
N LYS A 75 15.10 1.45 -7.93
CA LYS A 75 15.80 1.22 -9.20
C LYS A 75 17.23 0.72 -9.05
N ASN A 76 17.66 0.39 -7.83
CA ASN A 76 19.01 -0.12 -7.58
C ASN A 76 19.11 -1.59 -8.02
N ASP A 77 19.95 -1.85 -9.01
CA ASP A 77 20.18 -3.16 -9.61
C ASP A 77 21.41 -3.88 -9.03
N THR A 78 22.16 -3.23 -8.13
CA THR A 78 23.38 -3.78 -7.52
C THR A 78 23.19 -4.26 -6.08
N VAL A 79 22.28 -3.63 -5.34
CA VAL A 79 21.97 -3.97 -3.95
C VAL A 79 20.46 -3.84 -3.69
N PRO A 80 19.91 -4.50 -2.65
CA PRO A 80 18.51 -4.36 -2.30
C PRO A 80 18.07 -2.92 -2.03
N PHE A 81 18.94 -2.10 -1.43
CA PHE A 81 18.76 -0.66 -1.21
C PHE A 81 20.07 0.00 -0.72
N ASP A 82 20.25 1.29 -1.01
CA ASP A 82 21.33 2.09 -0.42
C ASP A 82 21.02 2.51 1.03
N ARG A 83 21.97 2.28 1.94
CA ARG A 83 21.81 2.57 3.37
C ARG A 83 21.52 4.04 3.66
N LYS A 84 22.16 4.99 2.97
CA LYS A 84 21.94 6.42 3.21
C LYS A 84 20.53 6.86 2.84
N LYS A 85 19.95 6.26 1.78
CA LYS A 85 18.55 6.52 1.41
C LYS A 85 17.57 5.97 2.43
N ILE A 86 17.85 4.77 2.96
CA ILE A 86 17.04 4.18 4.05
C ILE A 86 17.09 5.06 5.29
N ASP A 87 18.28 5.45 5.74
CA ASP A 87 18.45 6.27 6.95
C ASP A 87 17.79 7.66 6.82
N TYR A 88 17.61 8.17 5.59
CA TYR A 88 16.89 9.42 5.35
C TYR A 88 15.37 9.26 5.40
N TRP A 89 14.82 8.20 4.80
CA TRP A 89 13.36 8.04 4.64
C TRP A 89 12.67 7.26 5.75
N LEU A 90 13.39 6.44 6.50
CA LEU A 90 12.82 5.41 7.36
C LEU A 90 13.32 5.52 8.81
N PRO A 91 12.57 4.98 9.79
CA PRO A 91 11.35 4.17 9.66
C PRO A 91 10.11 4.99 9.28
N VAL A 92 9.07 4.33 8.78
CA VAL A 92 7.82 4.97 8.33
C VAL A 92 7.14 5.67 9.50
N ASP A 93 6.87 6.97 9.39
CA ASP A 93 6.25 7.74 10.47
C ASP A 93 4.80 7.33 10.74
N LEU A 94 4.01 7.14 9.68
CA LEU A 94 2.61 6.74 9.76
C LEU A 94 2.31 5.66 8.72
N TYR A 95 1.92 4.48 9.20
CA TYR A 95 1.45 3.38 8.39
C TYR A 95 -0.05 3.20 8.59
N ILE A 96 -0.82 3.21 7.51
CA ILE A 96 -2.28 3.04 7.52
C ILE A 96 -2.62 1.75 6.78
N GLY A 97 -3.27 0.81 7.46
CA GLY A 97 -3.63 -0.48 6.87
C GLY A 97 -4.65 -1.22 7.71
N GLY A 98 -5.40 -2.13 7.10
CA GLY A 98 -6.51 -2.79 7.80
C GLY A 98 -6.03 -3.74 8.91
N ALA A 99 -6.87 -3.90 9.93
CA ALA A 99 -6.55 -4.73 11.10
C ALA A 99 -6.37 -6.22 10.75
N GLU A 100 -6.87 -6.67 9.59
CA GLU A 100 -6.71 -8.03 9.10
C GLU A 100 -5.24 -8.47 8.96
N HIS A 101 -4.31 -7.52 8.84
CA HIS A 101 -2.88 -7.82 8.69
C HIS A 101 -2.09 -7.87 10.00
N ALA A 102 -2.75 -7.75 11.16
CA ALA A 102 -2.12 -7.68 12.49
C ALA A 102 -1.17 -8.86 12.79
N VAL A 103 -1.56 -10.09 12.47
CA VAL A 103 -0.77 -11.31 12.74
C VAL A 103 -0.13 -11.92 11.49
N MET A 104 -0.08 -11.16 10.39
CA MET A 104 0.55 -11.57 9.13
C MET A 104 1.61 -10.55 8.73
N HIS A 105 1.34 -9.73 7.71
CA HIS A 105 2.26 -8.71 7.20
C HIS A 105 2.87 -7.83 8.29
N LEU A 106 2.10 -7.38 9.29
CA LEU A 106 2.64 -6.53 10.36
C LEU A 106 3.62 -7.29 11.26
N LEU A 107 3.39 -8.58 11.52
CA LEU A 107 4.32 -9.42 12.26
C LEU A 107 5.58 -9.71 11.43
N TYR A 108 5.41 -10.11 10.17
CA TYR A 108 6.53 -10.45 9.29
C TYR A 108 7.41 -9.23 8.96
N SER A 109 6.81 -8.05 8.79
CA SER A 109 7.56 -6.81 8.56
C SER A 109 8.48 -6.47 9.75
N ARG A 110 7.97 -6.66 10.98
CA ARG A 110 8.78 -6.47 12.19
C ARG A 110 9.91 -7.50 12.28
N PHE A 111 9.62 -8.77 11.98
CA PHE A 111 10.64 -9.82 11.96
C PHE A 111 11.75 -9.50 10.94
N TYR A 112 11.41 -9.16 9.69
CA TYR A 112 12.37 -8.80 8.65
C TYR A 112 13.18 -7.56 9.04
N THR A 113 12.54 -6.54 9.61
CA THR A 113 13.23 -5.34 10.11
C THR A 113 14.28 -5.70 11.15
N LYS A 114 13.92 -6.50 12.17
CA LYS A 114 14.87 -6.89 13.22
C LYS A 114 16.00 -7.76 12.67
N ALA A 115 15.69 -8.71 11.78
CA ALA A 115 16.71 -9.53 11.12
C ALA A 115 17.69 -8.66 10.30
N MET A 116 17.19 -7.68 9.55
CA MET A 116 18.03 -6.75 8.77
C MET A 116 18.82 -5.79 9.65
N TYR A 117 18.26 -5.38 10.80
CA TYR A 117 18.97 -4.59 11.81
C TYR A 117 20.14 -5.38 12.40
N ASP A 118 19.90 -6.62 12.85
CA ASP A 118 20.93 -7.50 13.42
C ASP A 118 22.03 -7.84 12.39
N ALA A 119 21.65 -7.98 11.12
CA ALA A 119 22.59 -8.17 10.01
C ALA A 119 23.30 -6.87 9.56
N GLY A 120 22.98 -5.72 10.15
CA GLY A 120 23.63 -4.44 9.88
C GLY A 120 23.15 -3.69 8.64
N PHE A 121 22.09 -4.16 7.95
CA PHE A 121 21.56 -3.53 6.75
C PHE A 121 20.77 -2.25 7.01
N ILE A 122 20.15 -2.09 8.19
CA ILE A 122 19.38 -0.89 8.59
C ILE A 122 19.73 -0.41 10.01
N ALA A 123 19.31 0.81 10.39
CA ALA A 123 19.66 1.47 11.66
C ALA A 123 18.56 1.42 12.74
N PHE A 124 17.42 0.83 12.42
CA PHE A 124 16.22 0.83 13.26
C PHE A 124 15.65 -0.60 13.35
N ASP A 125 14.98 -0.91 14.45
CA ASP A 125 14.48 -2.26 14.74
C ASP A 125 12.95 -2.37 14.67
N GLU A 126 12.24 -1.28 14.39
CA GLU A 126 10.79 -1.26 14.13
C GLU A 126 10.48 -0.48 12.83
N PRO A 127 9.70 -1.04 11.90
CA PRO A 127 9.49 -0.44 10.58
C PRO A 127 8.51 0.73 10.56
N PHE A 128 7.57 0.77 11.52
CA PHE A 128 6.46 1.72 11.55
C PHE A 128 6.40 2.40 12.93
N LYS A 129 6.56 3.73 13.00
CA LYS A 129 6.49 4.49 14.26
C LYS A 129 5.07 4.59 14.79
N LYS A 130 4.09 4.80 13.90
CA LYS A 130 2.66 4.83 14.20
C LYS A 130 1.90 3.97 13.21
N LEU A 131 1.07 3.07 13.73
CA LEU A 131 0.11 2.28 12.96
C LEU A 131 -1.29 2.82 13.22
N LEU A 132 -2.06 3.08 12.16
CA LEU A 132 -3.49 3.33 12.24
C LEU A 132 -4.24 2.29 11.42
N ASN A 133 -5.28 1.71 12.00
CA ASN A 133 -6.14 0.77 11.29
C ASN A 133 -7.41 1.49 10.82
N GLN A 134 -7.58 1.63 9.50
CA GLN A 134 -8.81 2.16 8.97
C GLN A 134 -9.96 1.15 9.14
N GLY A 135 -11.17 1.66 9.37
CA GLY A 135 -12.38 0.87 9.34
C GLY A 135 -12.73 0.39 7.92
N MET A 136 -13.60 -0.60 7.86
CA MET A 136 -14.07 -1.19 6.60
C MET A 136 -15.17 -0.33 5.98
N ILE A 137 -15.08 -0.09 4.67
CA ILE A 137 -16.22 0.46 3.92
C ILE A 137 -17.11 -0.71 3.49
N LEU A 138 -18.33 -0.73 4.03
CA LEU A 138 -19.36 -1.72 3.74
C LEU A 138 -20.21 -1.29 2.53
N GLY A 139 -20.78 -2.26 1.82
CA GLY A 139 -21.79 -1.99 0.80
C GLY A 139 -23.07 -1.42 1.42
N ALA A 140 -23.98 -0.90 0.58
CA ALA A 140 -25.28 -0.40 1.02
C ALA A 140 -26.15 -1.48 1.70
N ASP A 141 -25.79 -2.75 1.52
CA ASP A 141 -26.36 -3.93 2.17
C ASP A 141 -25.78 -4.21 3.57
N HIS A 142 -24.95 -3.31 4.11
CA HIS A 142 -24.22 -3.45 5.38
C HIS A 142 -23.26 -4.65 5.42
N GLN A 143 -22.84 -5.16 4.26
CA GLN A 143 -21.88 -6.27 4.19
C GLN A 143 -20.54 -5.81 3.64
N LYS A 144 -19.47 -6.55 3.98
CA LYS A 144 -18.17 -6.36 3.35
C LYS A 144 -18.31 -6.47 1.82
N MET A 145 -17.82 -5.47 1.12
CA MET A 145 -17.84 -5.45 -0.35
C MET A 145 -16.96 -6.58 -0.93
N SER A 146 -17.50 -7.31 -1.90
CA SER A 146 -16.76 -8.37 -2.60
C SER A 146 -17.37 -8.71 -3.96
N LYS A 147 -16.53 -9.13 -4.91
CA LYS A 147 -16.99 -9.49 -6.27
C LYS A 147 -18.02 -10.62 -6.26
N SER A 148 -17.85 -11.62 -5.40
CA SER A 148 -18.77 -12.76 -5.29
C SER A 148 -20.17 -12.36 -4.81
N LYS A 149 -20.30 -11.25 -4.07
CA LYS A 149 -21.59 -10.71 -3.63
C LYS A 149 -22.20 -9.71 -4.61
N GLY A 150 -21.45 -9.27 -5.62
CA GLY A 150 -21.90 -8.26 -6.58
C GLY A 150 -22.20 -6.88 -5.97
N ASN A 151 -21.73 -6.61 -4.74
CA ASN A 151 -22.01 -5.39 -3.99
C ASN A 151 -20.84 -4.40 -3.99
N THR A 152 -19.85 -4.59 -4.87
CA THR A 152 -18.69 -3.70 -5.01
C THR A 152 -19.06 -2.42 -5.74
N VAL A 153 -18.55 -1.29 -5.26
CA VAL A 153 -18.64 -0.02 -5.98
C VAL A 153 -17.39 0.20 -6.80
N ASN A 154 -17.56 0.52 -8.09
CA ASN A 154 -16.46 0.89 -8.97
C ASN A 154 -16.11 2.38 -8.80
N PRO A 155 -14.92 2.74 -8.30
CA PRO A 155 -14.53 4.13 -8.11
C PRO A 155 -14.57 4.96 -9.40
N ASP A 156 -14.23 4.35 -10.55
CA ASP A 156 -14.17 5.07 -11.83
C ASP A 156 -15.55 5.56 -12.29
N GLU A 157 -16.60 4.80 -12.02
CA GLU A 157 -17.98 5.18 -12.34
C GLU A 157 -18.45 6.35 -11.47
N VAL A 158 -18.04 6.36 -10.20
CA VAL A 158 -18.32 7.47 -9.27
C VAL A 158 -17.55 8.71 -9.70
N ILE A 159 -16.26 8.58 -10.05
CA ILE A 159 -15.42 9.69 -10.52
C ILE A 159 -15.99 10.28 -11.81
N LYS A 160 -16.40 9.44 -12.76
CA LYS A 160 -16.99 9.90 -14.02
C LYS A 160 -18.27 10.73 -13.80
N THR A 161 -19.05 10.39 -12.77
CA THR A 161 -20.33 11.05 -12.49
C THR A 161 -20.17 12.29 -11.60
N TYR A 162 -19.33 12.21 -10.58
CA TYR A 162 -19.26 13.21 -9.50
C TYR A 162 -17.91 13.93 -9.39
N GLY A 163 -16.86 13.42 -10.04
CA GLY A 163 -15.48 13.91 -9.91
C GLY A 163 -14.71 13.28 -8.74
N ALA A 164 -13.38 13.29 -8.85
CA ALA A 164 -12.48 12.69 -7.86
C ALA A 164 -12.55 13.37 -6.48
N ASP A 165 -12.65 14.71 -6.45
CA ASP A 165 -12.71 15.45 -5.19
C ASP A 165 -13.98 15.18 -4.40
N THR A 166 -15.12 14.99 -5.09
CA THR A 166 -16.37 14.57 -4.47
C THR A 166 -16.22 13.21 -3.79
N LEU A 167 -15.63 12.23 -4.49
CA LEU A 167 -15.40 10.90 -3.95
C LEU A 167 -14.48 10.94 -2.74
N ARG A 168 -13.35 11.66 -2.82
CA ARG A 168 -12.40 11.79 -1.71
C ARG A 168 -13.01 12.49 -0.50
N THR A 169 -13.73 13.59 -0.73
CA THR A 169 -14.45 14.32 0.32
C THR A 169 -15.45 13.41 1.01
N TYR A 170 -16.20 12.63 0.22
CA TYR A 170 -17.15 11.67 0.77
C TYR A 170 -16.46 10.62 1.65
N ILE A 171 -15.41 9.96 1.15
CA ILE A 171 -14.67 8.93 1.92
C ILE A 171 -14.10 9.50 3.22
N LEU A 172 -13.58 10.73 3.20
CA LEU A 172 -13.01 11.35 4.40
C LEU A 172 -14.06 11.88 5.40
N PHE A 173 -15.32 12.01 4.98
CA PHE A 173 -16.40 12.58 5.79
C PHE A 173 -17.50 11.59 6.17
N ILE A 174 -17.46 10.36 5.61
CA ILE A 174 -18.45 9.31 5.85
C ILE A 174 -18.48 8.84 7.31
N GLY A 175 -17.36 8.98 8.03
CA GLY A 175 -17.21 8.59 9.42
C GLY A 175 -15.77 8.76 9.91
N PRO A 176 -15.51 8.47 11.21
CA PRO A 176 -14.15 8.42 11.74
C PRO A 176 -13.29 7.39 11.00
N LEU A 177 -12.00 7.69 10.79
CA LEU A 177 -11.07 6.84 10.03
C LEU A 177 -11.04 5.39 10.52
N GLU A 178 -11.08 5.17 11.83
CA GLU A 178 -10.95 3.85 12.47
C GLU A 178 -12.25 3.06 12.53
N SER A 179 -13.39 3.67 12.16
CA SER A 179 -14.72 3.07 12.27
C SER A 179 -15.22 2.57 10.93
N ASP A 180 -15.89 1.42 10.95
CA ASP A 180 -16.60 0.91 9.78
C ASP A 180 -17.68 1.92 9.32
N ALA A 181 -17.83 2.05 8.01
CA ALA A 181 -18.79 2.98 7.43
C ALA A 181 -19.54 2.35 6.25
N VAL A 182 -20.81 2.71 6.09
CA VAL A 182 -21.70 2.13 5.08
C VAL A 182 -21.76 3.04 3.87
N TRP A 183 -21.46 2.49 2.70
CA TRP A 183 -21.55 3.23 1.44
C TRP A 183 -22.96 3.74 1.18
N SER A 184 -23.08 5.02 0.83
CA SER A 184 -24.34 5.74 0.66
C SER A 184 -24.24 6.76 -0.47
N ILE A 185 -25.12 6.59 -1.47
CA ILE A 185 -25.24 7.53 -2.59
C ILE A 185 -25.69 8.91 -2.10
N ASP A 186 -26.53 8.97 -1.07
CA ASP A 186 -26.95 10.24 -0.48
C ASP A 186 -25.79 11.00 0.17
N GLY A 187 -24.85 10.28 0.79
CA GLY A 187 -23.61 10.86 1.32
C GLY A 187 -22.71 11.45 0.22
N ILE A 188 -22.60 10.76 -0.92
CA ILE A 188 -21.87 11.27 -2.09
C ILE A 188 -22.56 12.52 -2.65
N ASN A 189 -23.88 12.48 -2.79
CA ASN A 189 -24.67 13.64 -3.24
C ASN A 189 -24.49 14.84 -2.30
N GLY A 190 -24.39 14.61 -0.99
CA GLY A 190 -24.06 15.64 0.01
C GLY A 190 -22.68 16.26 -0.25
N SER A 191 -21.67 15.42 -0.44
CA SER A 191 -20.30 15.86 -0.74
C SER A 191 -20.21 16.62 -2.06
N PHE A 192 -20.95 16.17 -3.09
CA PHE A 192 -21.04 16.84 -4.39
C PHE A 192 -21.60 18.25 -4.24
N ARG A 193 -22.71 18.40 -3.49
CA ARG A 193 -23.30 19.71 -3.21
C ARG A 193 -22.34 20.62 -2.44
N PHE A 194 -21.57 20.07 -1.50
CA PHE A 194 -20.58 20.83 -0.74
C PHE A 194 -19.46 21.36 -1.65
N VAL A 195 -18.83 20.50 -2.46
CA VAL A 195 -17.79 20.92 -3.42
C VAL A 195 -18.35 21.95 -4.40
N LYS A 196 -19.55 21.72 -4.95
CA LYS A 196 -20.22 22.66 -5.86
C LYS A 196 -20.52 24.02 -5.19
N ARG A 197 -20.86 24.03 -3.90
CA ARG A 197 -21.07 25.27 -3.14
C ARG A 197 -19.78 26.08 -3.03
N ILE A 198 -18.65 25.44 -2.74
CA ILE A 198 -17.33 26.09 -2.71
C ILE A 198 -17.01 26.67 -4.09
N TRP A 199 -17.16 25.86 -5.16
CA TRP A 199 -16.93 26.31 -6.52
C TRP A 199 -17.76 27.57 -6.86
N ASN A 200 -19.07 27.52 -6.61
CA ASN A 200 -19.96 28.65 -6.89
C ASN A 200 -19.53 29.91 -6.12
N LEU A 201 -19.18 29.78 -4.83
CA LEU A 201 -18.68 30.89 -4.03
C LEU A 201 -17.47 31.57 -4.69
N PHE A 202 -16.46 30.80 -5.09
CA PHE A 202 -15.28 31.35 -5.77
C PHE A 202 -15.64 32.01 -7.10
N THR A 203 -16.52 31.38 -7.90
CA THR A 203 -16.94 31.97 -9.17
C THR A 203 -17.75 33.25 -9.00
N ASP A 204 -18.55 33.37 -7.95
CA ASP A 204 -19.34 34.56 -7.69
C ASP A 204 -18.46 35.70 -7.16
N VAL A 205 -17.52 35.39 -6.26
CA VAL A 205 -16.51 36.36 -5.77
C VAL A 205 -15.63 36.87 -6.92
N SER A 206 -15.23 36.01 -7.87
CA SER A 206 -14.40 36.42 -9.01
C SER A 206 -15.07 37.43 -9.96
N LYS A 207 -16.40 37.57 -9.90
CA LYS A 207 -17.16 38.54 -10.70
C LYS A 207 -17.27 39.90 -10.01
N LEU A 208 -16.94 39.98 -8.72
CA LEU A 208 -17.00 41.22 -7.96
C LEU A 208 -15.83 42.13 -8.35
N PRO A 209 -16.05 43.46 -8.43
CA PRO A 209 -14.95 44.39 -8.62
C PRO A 209 -13.98 44.31 -7.45
N VAL A 210 -12.68 44.39 -7.75
CA VAL A 210 -11.63 44.43 -6.71
C VAL A 210 -11.82 45.73 -5.91
N GLY A 211 -12.43 45.62 -4.75
CA GLY A 211 -12.66 46.72 -3.80
C GLY A 211 -11.53 46.85 -2.78
N ARG A 212 -11.46 47.99 -2.08
CA ARG A 212 -10.62 48.13 -0.88
C ARG A 212 -11.18 47.26 0.24
N LEU A 213 -10.29 46.50 0.87
CA LEU A 213 -10.47 45.82 2.14
C LEU A 213 -11.09 46.79 3.17
N MET A 214 -12.16 46.36 3.87
CA MET A 214 -12.90 47.18 4.83
C MET A 214 -12.57 46.74 6.27
N GLU A 215 -12.66 47.66 7.24
CA GLU A 215 -12.29 47.47 8.67
C GLU A 215 -13.01 46.32 9.43
N GLU A 216 -13.92 45.57 8.80
CA GLU A 216 -14.68 44.46 9.39
C GLU A 216 -13.97 43.09 9.30
N GLU A 217 -12.70 43.07 8.90
CA GLU A 217 -11.90 41.85 8.64
C GLU A 217 -11.45 41.10 9.89
N ARG A 218 -11.39 41.76 11.05
CA ARG A 218 -10.81 41.16 12.26
C ARG A 218 -11.59 39.93 12.75
N GLU A 219 -12.91 39.92 12.64
CA GLU A 219 -13.70 38.74 13.06
C GLU A 219 -13.49 37.55 12.11
N VAL A 220 -13.42 37.81 10.81
CA VAL A 220 -13.15 36.79 9.78
C VAL A 220 -11.75 36.21 9.95
N GLU A 221 -10.75 37.05 10.20
CA GLU A 221 -9.38 36.63 10.50
C GLU A 221 -9.33 35.74 11.74
N VAL A 222 -9.97 36.15 12.84
CA VAL A 222 -10.04 35.34 14.06
C VAL A 222 -10.72 33.99 13.83
N ILE A 223 -11.76 33.95 13.01
CA ILE A 223 -12.43 32.70 12.62
C ILE A 223 -11.50 31.85 11.76
N MET A 224 -10.82 32.44 10.79
CA MET A 224 -9.89 31.75 9.90
C MET A 224 -8.75 31.12 10.70
N ASP A 225 -8.10 31.86 11.59
CA ASP A 225 -7.01 31.36 12.43
C ASP A 225 -7.47 30.19 13.32
N LYS A 226 -8.67 30.29 13.91
CA LYS A 226 -9.26 29.19 14.68
C LYS A 226 -9.46 27.94 13.83
N TYR A 227 -9.94 28.08 12.59
CA TYR A 227 -10.12 26.94 11.70
C TYR A 227 -8.80 26.39 11.16
N ILE A 228 -7.80 27.24 10.87
CA ILE A 228 -6.44 26.80 10.52
C ILE A 228 -5.89 25.92 11.64
N GLN A 229 -5.88 26.44 12.88
CA GLN A 229 -5.37 25.68 14.02
C GLN A 229 -6.14 24.37 14.24
N ARG A 230 -7.47 24.43 14.14
CA ARG A 230 -8.32 23.24 14.32
C ARG A 230 -8.06 22.18 13.26
N ILE A 231 -7.97 22.56 11.99
CA ILE A 231 -7.74 21.63 10.88
C ILE A 231 -6.32 21.07 10.97
N THR A 232 -5.30 21.89 11.25
CA THR A 232 -3.92 21.44 11.44
C THR A 232 -3.79 20.41 12.57
N ASN A 233 -4.53 20.56 13.67
CA ASN A 233 -4.52 19.60 14.76
C ASN A 233 -5.29 18.30 14.46
N GLN A 234 -6.14 18.30 13.44
CA GLN A 234 -6.92 17.14 13.02
C GLN A 234 -6.21 16.31 11.94
N LEU A 235 -5.31 16.93 11.17
CA LEU A 235 -4.45 16.27 10.18
C LEU A 235 -3.23 15.61 10.84
#